data_AF-A0A820NWN7-F1
#
_entry.id   AF-A0A820NWN7-F1
#
_cell.length_a   1.000
_cell.length_b   1.000
_cell.length_c   1.000
_cell.angle_alpha   90.00
_cell.angle_beta   90.00
_cell.angle_gamma   90.00
#
_symmetry.space_group_name_H-M   'P 1'
#
loop_
_entity.id
_entity.type
_entity.pdbx_description
1 polymer ?
#
loop_
_entity_poly.entity_id
_entity_poly.type
_entity_poly.pdbx_seq_one_letter_code
_entity_poly.pdbx_strand_id
1 'polypeptide(L)'
;YHESEYSNEKVFPLDEINHERIWRASKVIPFLGRVALERLNCSSSHSNELFIRILVNSSVKPIPGCTQGPGESCHLNQFINYINKRYHSYKDFTEVCQIKKTNHSIDHLTFYNKKH
;
A
#
# COMPACT_ATOMS: atom_id res chain seq x y z
N TYR A 1 -3.72 11.34 13.95
CA TYR A 1 -2.92 10.49 13.04
C TYR A 1 -2.15 11.40 12.12
N HIS A 2 -0.89 11.65 12.46
CA HIS A 2 -0.05 12.67 11.82
C HIS A 2 0.69 12.08 10.63
N GLU A 3 0.32 12.52 9.43
CA GLU A 3 1.01 12.25 8.16
C GLU A 3 2.33 13.03 8.03
N SER A 4 2.71 13.81 9.04
CA SER A 4 3.88 14.70 9.07
C SER A 4 5.20 14.04 9.49
N GLU A 5 5.25 12.72 9.72
CA GLU A 5 6.47 12.02 10.13
C GLU A 5 7.17 11.21 9.02
N TYR A 6 6.71 11.27 7.77
CA TYR A 6 7.37 10.54 6.66
C TYR A 6 8.41 11.38 5.90
N SER A 7 8.60 12.66 6.23
CA SER A 7 9.50 13.57 5.49
C SER A 7 10.80 13.94 6.23
N ASN A 8 11.12 13.27 7.33
CA ASN A 8 12.45 13.28 7.90
C ASN A 8 12.89 11.83 7.93
N GLU A 9 13.91 11.45 7.14
CA GLU A 9 14.56 10.14 7.24
C GLU A 9 15.15 9.97 8.64
N LYS A 10 14.31 9.60 9.61
CA LYS A 10 14.76 8.99 10.86
C LYS A 10 15.25 7.60 10.48
N VAL A 11 16.47 7.53 9.94
CA VAL A 11 17.18 6.28 9.72
C VAL A 11 17.17 5.53 11.05
N PHE A 12 16.82 4.25 11.04
CA PHE A 12 16.83 3.45 12.26
C PHE A 12 18.26 3.41 12.82
N PRO A 13 18.44 3.55 14.15
CA PRO A 13 19.76 3.45 14.76
C PRO A 13 20.37 2.08 14.45
N LEU A 14 21.70 2.06 14.26
CA LEU A 14 22.45 0.86 13.88
C LEU A 14 23.09 0.16 15.09
N ASP A 15 23.29 0.92 16.17
CA ASP A 15 24.04 0.56 17.38
C ASP A 15 23.13 0.35 18.60
N GLU A 16 21.86 0.73 18.52
CA GLU A 16 20.89 0.52 19.58
C GLU A 16 19.51 0.08 19.07
N ILE A 17 18.71 -0.49 19.98
CA ILE A 17 17.34 -0.88 19.66
C ILE A 17 16.43 0.34 19.81
N ASN A 18 15.86 0.80 18.69
CA ASN A 18 14.71 1.71 18.76
C ASN A 18 13.46 0.95 19.25
N HIS A 19 13.08 1.18 20.52
CA HIS A 19 11.90 0.58 21.14
C HIS A 19 10.57 1.15 20.60
N GLU A 20 10.58 2.38 20.09
CA GLU A 20 9.43 3.09 19.48
C GLU A 20 9.24 2.75 17.99
N ARG A 21 10.08 1.90 17.40
CA ARG A 21 10.00 1.57 15.97
C ARG A 21 8.62 1.04 15.59
N ILE A 22 8.06 1.65 14.54
CA ILE A 22 6.82 1.21 13.90
C ILE A 22 7.06 0.05 12.93
N TRP A 23 8.27 -0.04 12.35
CA TRP A 23 8.66 -1.15 11.49
C TRP A 23 9.20 -2.32 12.30
N ARG A 24 8.50 -3.45 12.25
CA ARG A 24 8.89 -4.71 12.89
C ARG A 24 8.72 -5.84 11.90
N ALA A 25 9.84 -6.38 11.39
CA ALA A 25 9.82 -7.41 10.34
C ALA A 25 8.92 -8.61 10.69
N SER A 26 8.98 -9.11 11.92
CA SER A 26 8.13 -10.22 12.39
C SER A 26 6.62 -9.94 12.34
N LYS A 27 6.19 -8.68 12.29
CA LYS A 27 4.78 -8.29 12.12
C LYS A 27 4.39 -8.11 10.65
N VAL A 28 5.35 -7.97 9.75
CA VAL A 28 5.11 -7.70 8.32
C VAL A 28 5.35 -8.96 7.48
N ILE A 29 6.52 -9.56 7.64
CA ILE A 29 7.01 -10.71 6.86
C ILE A 29 7.40 -11.92 7.75
N PRO A 30 6.49 -12.46 8.59
CA PRO A 30 6.73 -13.74 9.27
C PRO A 30 6.67 -14.92 8.28
N PHE A 31 7.07 -16.10 8.73
CA PHE A 31 6.77 -17.34 7.98
C PHE A 31 5.26 -17.47 7.76
N LEU A 32 4.88 -17.83 6.54
CA LEU A 32 3.47 -17.88 6.09
C LEU A 32 2.73 -16.53 6.26
N GLY A 33 3.47 -15.42 6.24
CA GLY A 33 2.90 -14.09 6.27
C GLY A 33 1.99 -13.84 5.06
N ARG A 34 0.94 -13.03 5.27
CA ARG A 34 -0.06 -12.75 4.26
C ARG A 34 -0.43 -11.27 4.23
N VAL A 35 -0.57 -10.75 3.02
CA VAL A 35 -1.10 -9.41 2.75
C VAL A 35 -2.39 -9.59 1.96
N ALA A 36 -3.48 -9.01 2.46
CA ALA A 36 -4.78 -9.05 1.79
C ALA A 36 -5.25 -7.63 1.50
N LEU A 37 -5.76 -7.43 0.29
CA LEU A 37 -6.52 -6.25 -0.08
C LEU A 37 -7.97 -6.68 -0.18
N GLU A 38 -8.82 -6.15 0.70
CA GLU A 38 -10.24 -6.48 0.73
C GLU A 38 -11.04 -5.35 0.10
N ARG A 39 -11.74 -5.63 -1.00
CA ARG A 39 -12.71 -4.70 -1.60
C ARG A 39 -14.08 -4.94 -0.98
N LEU A 40 -14.59 -3.94 -0.29
CA LEU A 40 -15.87 -3.98 0.41
C LEU A 40 -16.92 -3.26 -0.44
N ASN A 41 -18.10 -3.86 -0.57
CA ASN A 41 -19.28 -3.21 -1.12
C ASN A 41 -20.28 -3.02 0.03
N CYS A 42 -20.39 -1.78 0.51
CA CYS A 42 -21.19 -1.45 1.68
C CYS A 42 -22.45 -0.72 1.23
N SER A 43 -23.60 -1.34 1.49
CA SER A 43 -24.92 -0.77 1.22
C SER A 43 -25.49 -0.13 2.48
N SER A 44 -25.93 1.11 2.36
CA SER A 44 -26.74 1.84 3.35
C SER A 44 -28.13 2.11 2.77
N SER A 45 -29.06 2.61 3.59
CA SER A 45 -30.40 2.98 3.13
C SER A 45 -30.41 4.05 2.03
N HIS A 46 -29.30 4.78 1.83
CA HIS A 46 -29.20 5.91 0.91
C HIS A 46 -28.05 5.82 -0.10
N SER A 47 -27.12 4.87 0.04
CA SER A 47 -25.93 4.78 -0.80
C SER A 47 -25.39 3.35 -0.92
N ASN A 48 -24.77 3.04 -2.05
CA ASN A 48 -23.91 1.87 -2.23
C ASN A 48 -22.50 2.38 -2.48
N GLU A 49 -21.59 2.09 -1.57
CA GLU A 49 -20.25 2.66 -1.60
C GLU A 49 -19.18 1.57 -1.56
N LEU A 50 -18.14 1.77 -2.35
CA LEU A 50 -17.02 0.85 -2.46
C LEU A 50 -15.85 1.33 -1.60
N PHE A 51 -15.35 0.43 -0.77
CA PHE A 51 -14.20 0.67 0.08
C PHE A 51 -13.12 -0.37 -0.17
N ILE A 52 -11.91 -0.06 0.26
CA ILE A 52 -10.79 -0.99 0.29
C ILE A 52 -10.05 -0.87 1.61
N ARG A 53 -9.61 -1.99 2.17
CA ARG A 53 -8.68 -2.00 3.30
C ARG A 53 -7.55 -2.98 3.06
N ILE A 54 -6.42 -2.69 3.66
CA ILE A 54 -5.20 -3.51 3.59
C ILE A 54 -5.05 -4.22 4.92
N LEU A 55 -4.85 -5.53 4.89
CA LEU A 55 -4.53 -6.34 6.06
C LEU A 55 -3.15 -6.93 5.87
N VAL A 56 -2.30 -6.80 6.89
CA VAL A 56 -1.01 -7.49 6.97
C VAL A 56 -1.08 -8.40 8.18
N ASN A 57 -1.05 -9.70 7.96
CA ASN A 57 -1.20 -10.73 8.99
C ASN A 57 -2.44 -10.52 9.87
N SER A 58 -3.60 -10.34 9.22
CA SER A 58 -4.91 -10.06 9.87
C SER A 58 -5.02 -8.74 10.64
N SER A 59 -3.98 -7.89 10.63
CA SER A 59 -4.04 -6.56 11.20
C SER A 59 -4.30 -5.53 10.11
N VAL A 60 -5.37 -4.74 10.28
CA VAL A 60 -5.68 -3.61 9.39
C VAL A 60 -4.50 -2.63 9.39
N LYS A 61 -4.11 -2.18 8.19
CA LYS A 61 -3.11 -1.14 7.94
C LYS A 61 -3.81 0.07 7.35
N PRO A 62 -4.12 1.08 8.17
CA PRO A 62 -4.85 2.26 7.73
C PRO A 62 -4.05 3.02 6.67
N ILE A 63 -4.75 3.50 5.65
CA ILE A 63 -4.14 4.34 4.61
C ILE A 63 -4.10 5.78 5.16
N PRO A 64 -2.94 6.44 5.22
CA PRO A 64 -2.84 7.82 5.69
C PRO A 64 -3.82 8.74 4.96
N GLY A 65 -4.56 9.53 5.73
CA GLY A 65 -5.59 10.44 5.21
C GLY A 65 -6.88 9.75 4.70
N CYS A 66 -6.95 8.42 4.68
CA CYS A 66 -8.08 7.67 4.11
C CYS A 66 -8.51 6.49 4.99
N THR A 67 -9.27 6.79 6.04
CA THR A 67 -9.71 5.81 7.05
C THR A 67 -11.18 5.98 7.44
N GLN A 68 -11.95 6.71 6.64
CA GLN A 68 -13.32 7.11 6.95
C GLN A 68 -14.35 6.01 6.66
N GLY A 69 -13.95 4.92 6.02
CA GLY A 69 -14.82 3.78 5.73
C GLY A 69 -14.93 2.78 6.88
N PRO A 70 -15.90 1.84 6.82
CA PRO A 70 -16.08 0.81 7.83
C PRO A 70 -14.81 0.00 8.10
N GLY A 71 -14.46 -0.19 9.37
CA GLY A 71 -13.28 -0.97 9.77
C GLY A 71 -11.95 -0.36 9.30
N GLU A 72 -11.82 0.97 9.39
CA GLU A 72 -10.66 1.76 8.95
C GLU A 72 -10.32 1.55 7.46
N SER A 73 -11.37 1.33 6.66
CA SER A 73 -11.24 1.24 5.20
C SER A 73 -11.20 2.62 4.55
N CYS A 74 -10.74 2.64 3.30
CA CYS A 74 -10.60 3.82 2.47
C CYS A 74 -11.64 3.77 1.34
N HIS A 75 -12.27 4.89 0.98
CA HIS A 75 -13.11 4.92 -0.23
C HIS A 75 -12.27 4.53 -1.45
N LEU A 76 -12.82 3.70 -2.34
CA LEU A 76 -12.07 3.14 -3.45
C LEU A 76 -11.48 4.23 -4.38
N ASN A 77 -12.21 5.31 -4.62
CA ASN A 77 -11.73 6.45 -5.42
C ASN A 77 -10.55 7.19 -4.75
N GLN A 78 -10.62 7.40 -3.43
CA GLN A 78 -9.54 8.01 -2.65
C GLN A 78 -8.31 7.12 -2.63
N PHE A 79 -8.49 5.80 -2.52
CA PHE A 79 -7.39 4.84 -2.63
C PHE A 79 -6.70 4.89 -4.01
N ILE A 80 -7.46 4.92 -5.09
CA ILE A 80 -6.90 5.05 -6.45
C ILE A 80 -6.07 6.33 -6.56
N ASN A 81 -6.58 7.45 -6.06
CA ASN A 81 -5.83 8.71 -6.02
C ASN A 81 -4.54 8.61 -5.19
N TYR A 82 -4.60 7.94 -4.04
CA TYR A 82 -3.45 7.70 -3.17
C TYR A 82 -2.35 6.86 -3.84
N ILE A 83 -2.74 5.82 -4.60
CA ILE A 83 -1.81 4.98 -5.37
C ILE A 83 -1.24 5.75 -6.56
N ASN A 84 -2.06 6.48 -7.31
CA ASN A 84 -1.60 7.27 -8.45
C ASN A 84 -0.56 8.32 -8.03
N LYS A 85 -0.76 9.03 -6.91
CA LYS A 85 0.24 9.97 -6.38
C LYS A 85 1.59 9.30 -6.13
N ARG A 86 1.59 8.07 -5.60
CA ARG A 86 2.82 7.29 -5.36
C ARG A 86 3.45 6.81 -6.65
N TYR A 87 2.66 6.28 -7.58
CA TYR A 87 3.17 5.85 -8.88
C TYR A 87 3.95 6.97 -9.59
N HIS A 88 3.39 8.19 -9.64
CA HIS A 88 4.08 9.34 -10.23
C HIS A 88 5.32 9.79 -9.45
N SER A 89 5.41 9.51 -8.15
CA SER A 89 6.56 9.90 -7.32
C SER A 89 7.77 9.00 -7.52
N TYR A 90 7.56 7.71 -7.82
CA TYR A 90 8.64 6.71 -7.88
C TYR A 90 9.12 6.37 -9.29
N LYS A 91 8.55 7.01 -10.33
CA LYS A 91 8.90 6.81 -11.75
C LYS A 91 8.67 5.36 -12.23
N ASP A 92 8.97 5.11 -13.51
CA ASP A 92 8.84 3.78 -14.10
C ASP A 92 9.97 2.85 -13.66
N PHE A 93 9.66 1.55 -13.53
CA PHE A 93 10.61 0.53 -13.08
C PHE A 93 11.86 0.46 -13.96
N THR A 94 11.70 0.51 -15.28
CA THR A 94 12.83 0.48 -16.22
C THR A 94 13.75 1.69 -16.09
N GLU A 95 13.20 2.87 -15.81
CA GLU A 95 13.98 4.09 -15.59
C GLU A 95 14.78 3.98 -14.30
N VAL A 96 14.13 3.63 -13.18
CA VAL A 96 14.78 3.55 -11.86
C VAL A 96 15.86 2.48 -11.83
N CYS A 97 15.61 1.31 -12.43
CA CYS A 97 16.56 0.22 -12.49
C CYS A 97 17.57 0.34 -13.64
N GLN A 98 17.52 1.41 -14.45
CA GLN A 98 18.41 1.63 -15.59
C GLN A 98 18.45 0.46 -16.58
N ILE A 99 17.30 -0.17 -16.79
CA ILE A 99 17.15 -1.29 -17.71
C ILE A 99 16.96 -0.74 -19.12
N LYS A 100 17.75 -1.22 -20.08
CA LYS A 100 17.58 -0.85 -21.49
C LYS A 100 16.16 -1.24 -21.93
N LYS A 101 15.38 -0.25 -22.36
CA LYS A 101 14.01 -0.47 -22.84
C LYS A 101 14.05 -1.35 -24.09
N THR A 102 13.40 -2.51 -24.01
CA THR A 102 13.26 -3.48 -25.11
C THR A 102 11.82 -3.98 -25.13
N ASN A 103 11.46 -4.81 -26.11
CA ASN A 103 10.13 -5.41 -26.16
C ASN A 103 9.86 -6.39 -24.99
N HIS A 104 10.90 -6.75 -24.21
CA HIS A 104 10.80 -7.61 -23.04
C HIS A 104 10.90 -6.85 -21.71
N SER A 105 11.17 -5.54 -21.73
CA SER A 105 11.18 -4.74 -20.50
C SER A 105 9.76 -4.41 -20.06
N ILE A 106 9.48 -4.51 -18.77
CA ILE A 106 8.12 -4.44 -18.22
C ILE A 106 8.02 -3.31 -17.18
N ASP A 107 7.19 -2.32 -17.46
CA ASP A 107 6.78 -1.29 -16.49
C ASP A 107 5.41 -1.59 -15.86
N HIS A 108 4.63 -2.51 -16.45
CA HIS A 108 3.28 -2.89 -15.99
C HIS A 108 3.11 -4.40 -15.90
N LEU A 109 2.57 -4.90 -14.79
CA LEU A 109 2.24 -6.32 -14.62
C LEU A 109 1.04 -6.71 -15.48
N THR A 110 1.22 -7.64 -16.44
CA THR A 110 0.16 -8.06 -17.38
C THR A 110 -0.39 -9.46 -17.14
N PHE A 111 0.26 -10.28 -16.30
CA PHE A 111 -0.10 -11.69 -16.12
C PHE A 111 -1.50 -11.91 -15.51
N TYR A 112 -2.06 -10.94 -14.78
CA TYR A 112 -3.44 -11.00 -14.29
C TYR A 112 -4.51 -10.85 -15.39
N ASN A 113 -4.16 -10.26 -16.53
CA ASN A 113 -5.09 -9.97 -17.63
C ASN A 113 -4.91 -10.91 -18.82
N LYS A 114 -3.89 -11.77 -18.81
CA LYS A 114 -3.62 -12.71 -19.89
C LYS A 114 -4.57 -13.90 -19.76
N LYS A 115 -5.59 -13.95 -20.62
CA LYS A 115 -6.42 -15.15 -20.77
C LYS A 115 -5.57 -16.26 -21.43
N HIS A 116 -5.54 -17.43 -20.80
CA HIS A 116 -5.01 -18.65 -21.39
C HIS A 116 -5.96 -19.18 -22.47
#